data_AF-A0A7J5U0J5-F1
#
_entry.id   AF-A0A7J5U0J5-F1
#
_cell.length_a   1.000
_cell.length_b   1.000
_cell.length_c   1.000
_cell.angle_alpha   90.00
_cell.angle_beta   90.00
_cell.angle_gamma   90.00
#
_symmetry.space_group_name_H-M   'P 1'
#
loop_
_entity.id
_entity.type
_entity.pdbx_description
1 polymer ?
#
loop_
_entity_poly.entity_id
_entity_poly.type
_entity_poly.pdbx_seq_one_letter_code
_entity_poly.pdbx_strand_id
1 'polypeptide(L)'
;MNTKIVLALILIAGLAFYAYAKVEPQAAPAVRWQYKIWGYELRAGHGPSQEEYELNRLGQQGWEMVNFINEEQPGGPAGRRVYHVYHFKRMAP
;
A
#
# COMPACT_ATOMS: atom_id res chain seq x y z
N MET A 1 -3.87 -41.06 39.89
CA MET A 1 -3.49 -40.35 38.65
C MET A 1 -2.20 -40.96 38.13
N ASN A 2 -2.15 -41.43 36.88
CA ASN A 2 -1.06 -42.27 36.38
C ASN A 2 0.11 -41.39 35.91
N THR A 3 1.26 -41.42 36.58
CA THR A 3 2.41 -40.52 36.36
C THR A 3 2.93 -40.53 34.92
N LYS A 4 2.75 -41.66 34.21
CA LYS A 4 3.11 -41.81 32.79
C LYS A 4 2.25 -40.94 31.87
N ILE A 5 0.98 -40.72 32.19
CA ILE A 5 0.06 -39.88 31.40
C ILE A 5 0.45 -38.41 31.54
N VAL A 6 0.84 -37.99 32.76
CA VAL A 6 1.29 -36.62 33.04
C VAL A 6 2.55 -36.28 32.25
N LEU A 7 3.52 -37.19 32.23
CA LEU A 7 4.76 -37.01 31.45
C LEU A 7 4.50 -36.92 29.95
N ALA A 8 3.59 -37.73 29.41
CA ALA A 8 3.24 -37.69 27.99
C ALA A 8 2.61 -36.34 27.59
N LEU A 9 1.74 -35.79 28.44
CA LEU A 9 1.10 -34.50 28.19
C LEU A 9 2.11 -33.33 28.18
N ILE A 10 3.09 -33.35 29.09
CA ILE A 10 4.16 -32.33 29.14
C ILE A 10 4.99 -32.38 27.86
N LEU A 11 5.30 -33.58 27.35
CA LEU A 11 6.12 -33.74 26.15
C LEU A 11 5.40 -33.23 24.90
N ILE A 12 4.09 -33.49 24.77
CA ILE A 12 3.26 -33.03 23.65
C ILE A 12 3.13 -31.50 23.69
N ALA A 13 2.90 -30.91 24.87
CA ALA A 13 2.83 -29.47 25.03
C ALA A 13 4.16 -28.78 24.66
N GLY A 14 5.29 -29.38 25.04
CA GLY A 14 6.62 -28.88 24.68
C GLY A 14 6.89 -28.92 23.17
N LEU A 15 6.49 -30.00 22.48
CA LEU A 15 6.62 -30.12 21.02
C LEU A 15 5.74 -29.11 20.28
N ALA A 16 4.50 -28.90 20.73
CA ALA A 16 3.60 -27.91 20.15
C ALA A 16 4.14 -26.48 20.32
N PHE A 17 4.73 -26.16 21.48
CA PHE A 17 5.34 -24.86 21.73
C PHE A 17 6.60 -24.63 20.87
N TYR A 18 7.43 -25.67 20.71
CA TYR A 18 8.63 -25.60 19.87
C TYR A 18 8.31 -25.41 18.38
N ALA A 19 7.24 -26.05 17.90
CA ALA A 19 6.75 -25.85 16.52
C ALA A 19 6.20 -24.43 16.31
N TYR A 20 5.48 -23.88 17.29
CA TYR A 20 4.97 -22.51 17.22
C TYR A 20 6.09 -21.46 17.21
N ALA A 21 7.14 -21.66 18.00
CA ALA A 21 8.28 -20.73 18.08
C ALA A 21 9.12 -20.68 16.78
N LYS A 22 9.04 -21.70 15.91
CA LYS A 22 9.75 -21.76 14.62
C LYS A 22 9.02 -21.08 13.47
N VAL A 23 7.83 -20.54 13.68
CA VAL A 23 7.17 -19.69 12.69
C VAL A 23 7.90 -18.34 12.71
N GLU A 24 8.99 -18.23 11.96
CA GLU A 24 9.59 -16.92 11.70
C GLU A 24 8.51 -16.03 11.08
N PRO A 25 8.30 -14.81 11.62
CA PRO A 25 7.41 -13.86 10.97
C PRO A 25 8.03 -13.54 9.62
N GLN A 26 7.40 -14.03 8.55
CA GLN A 26 7.79 -13.72 7.19
C GLN A 26 7.81 -12.20 7.07
N ALA A 27 9.02 -11.63 6.92
CA ALA A 27 9.20 -10.19 6.90
C ALA A 27 8.28 -9.61 5.82
N ALA A 28 7.44 -8.64 6.23
CA ALA A 28 6.53 -8.01 5.30
C ALA A 28 7.36 -7.46 4.11
N PRO A 29 6.95 -7.75 2.87
CA PRO A 29 7.67 -7.31 1.69
C PRO A 29 7.86 -5.79 1.73
N ALA A 30 9.08 -5.33 1.45
CA ALA A 30 9.42 -3.93 1.54
C ALA A 30 8.54 -3.11 0.57
N VAL A 31 7.71 -2.21 1.09
CA VAL A 31 6.86 -1.35 0.27
C VAL A 31 7.65 -0.12 -0.16
N ARG A 32 7.79 0.11 -1.47
CA ARG A 32 8.31 1.35 -2.02
C ARG A 32 7.16 2.33 -2.20
N TRP A 33 7.20 3.43 -1.46
CA TRP A 33 6.27 4.55 -1.60
C TRP A 33 6.78 5.52 -2.65
N GLN A 34 5.91 5.91 -3.60
CA GLN A 34 6.21 6.99 -4.54
C GLN A 34 5.02 7.93 -4.63
N TYR A 35 5.29 9.20 -4.36
CA TYR A 35 4.36 10.30 -4.49
C TYR A 35 4.63 10.97 -5.83
N LYS A 36 3.66 11.00 -6.75
CA LYS A 36 3.53 12.01 -7.82
C LYS A 36 2.61 11.53 -8.93
N ILE A 37 1.44 12.14 -9.01
CA ILE A 37 0.99 12.81 -10.24
C ILE A 37 0.49 14.19 -9.79
N TRP A 38 0.97 15.25 -10.46
CA TRP A 38 0.40 16.58 -10.33
C TRP A 38 -0.66 16.67 -11.40
N GLY A 39 -1.93 16.67 -11.00
CA GLY A 39 -3.04 17.03 -11.88
C GLY A 39 -2.68 18.36 -12.53
N TYR A 40 -2.48 18.33 -13.83
CA TYR A 40 -2.25 19.51 -14.67
C TYR A 40 -3.32 20.55 -14.32
N GLU A 41 -2.99 21.85 -14.44
CA GLU A 41 -4.02 22.89 -14.47
C GLU A 41 -5.16 22.36 -15.35
N LEU A 42 -6.32 22.07 -14.74
CA LEU A 42 -7.57 21.89 -15.47
C LEU A 42 -7.94 23.26 -16.05
N ARG A 43 -7.06 23.84 -16.87
CA ARG A 43 -7.42 24.84 -17.86
C ARG A 43 -8.45 24.13 -18.72
N ALA A 44 -9.69 24.57 -18.58
CA ALA A 44 -10.83 24.12 -19.35
C ALA A 44 -10.42 23.88 -20.81
N GLY A 45 -10.18 22.61 -21.19
CA GLY A 45 -9.69 22.25 -22.52
C GLY A 45 -8.75 21.04 -22.59
N HIS A 46 -8.03 20.69 -21.52
CA HIS A 46 -7.27 19.43 -21.48
C HIS A 46 -8.13 18.32 -20.86
N GLY A 47 -8.60 17.39 -21.70
CA GLY A 47 -9.52 16.34 -21.31
C GLY A 47 -8.90 15.28 -20.38
N PRO A 48 -9.74 14.41 -19.80
CA PRO A 48 -9.35 13.33 -18.87
C PRO A 48 -8.32 12.34 -19.44
N SER A 49 -8.02 12.39 -20.74
CA SER A 49 -7.24 11.39 -21.46
C SER A 49 -5.77 11.30 -21.04
N GLN A 50 -5.13 12.40 -20.66
CA GLN A 50 -3.70 12.37 -20.29
C GLN A 50 -3.48 11.89 -18.85
N GLU A 51 -4.34 12.34 -17.92
CA GLU A 51 -4.33 11.87 -16.54
C GLU A 51 -4.67 10.38 -16.48
N GLU A 52 -5.75 9.96 -17.15
CA GLU A 52 -6.14 8.56 -17.27
C GLU A 52 -5.02 7.69 -17.88
N TYR A 53 -4.31 8.19 -18.90
CA TYR A 53 -3.17 7.49 -19.50
C TYR A 53 -2.04 7.24 -18.49
N GLU A 54 -1.63 8.26 -17.73
CA GLU A 54 -0.55 8.11 -16.73
C GLU A 54 -0.95 7.19 -15.57
N LEU A 55 -2.20 7.30 -15.11
CA LEU A 55 -2.74 6.42 -14.06
C LEU A 55 -2.75 4.96 -14.52
N ASN A 56 -3.24 4.69 -15.74
CA ASN A 56 -3.26 3.36 -16.32
C ASN A 56 -1.84 2.79 -16.54
N ARG A 57 -0.90 3.63 -17.02
CA ARG A 57 0.50 3.24 -17.18
C ARG A 57 1.15 2.83 -15.87
N LEU A 58 0.89 3.56 -14.77
CA LEU A 58 1.38 3.21 -13.44
C LEU A 58 0.76 1.89 -12.93
N GLY A 59 -0.55 1.70 -13.13
CA GLY A 59 -1.21 0.44 -12.80
C GLY A 59 -0.60 -0.77 -13.51
N GLN A 60 -0.29 -0.64 -14.81
CA GLN A 60 0.40 -1.68 -15.59
C GLN A 60 1.83 -1.98 -15.09
N GLN A 61 2.49 -1.02 -14.45
CA GLN A 61 3.81 -1.18 -13.83
C GLN A 61 3.75 -1.79 -12.41
N GLY A 62 2.57 -2.22 -11.96
CA GLY A 62 2.33 -2.83 -10.66
C GLY A 62 2.22 -1.83 -9.52
N TRP A 63 2.03 -0.53 -9.81
CA TRP A 63 1.74 0.44 -8.77
C TRP A 63 0.27 0.37 -8.36
N GLU A 64 0.03 0.31 -7.06
CA GLU A 64 -1.29 0.38 -6.46
C GLU A 64 -1.56 1.80 -5.98
N MET A 65 -2.65 2.40 -6.44
CA MET A 65 -3.12 3.68 -5.91
C MET A 65 -3.66 3.48 -4.49
N VAL A 66 -3.19 4.27 -3.55
CA VAL A 66 -3.60 4.17 -2.13
C VAL A 66 -4.42 5.35 -1.66
N ASN A 67 -4.26 6.51 -2.29
CA ASN A 67 -4.93 7.73 -1.88
C ASN A 67 -5.02 8.72 -3.05
N PHE A 68 -6.07 9.53 -3.03
CA PHE A 68 -6.34 10.59 -3.97
C PHE A 68 -6.83 11.81 -3.19
N ILE A 69 -6.20 12.96 -3.41
CA ILE A 69 -6.55 14.22 -2.77
C ILE A 69 -6.80 15.27 -3.84
N ASN A 70 -7.93 15.95 -3.72
CA ASN A 70 -8.21 17.16 -4.47
C ASN A 70 -7.85 18.38 -3.63
N GLU A 71 -6.81 19.08 -4.03
CA GLU A 71 -6.40 20.33 -3.39
C GLU A 71 -6.87 21.51 -4.24
N GLU A 72 -7.86 22.25 -3.75
CA GLU A 72 -8.17 23.58 -4.26
C GLU A 72 -7.17 24.57 -3.68
N GLN A 73 -6.26 25.10 -4.49
CA GLN A 73 -5.46 26.25 -4.07
C GLN A 73 -6.11 27.54 -4.59
N PRO A 74 -6.02 28.63 -3.80
CA PRO A 74 -6.33 29.95 -4.31
C PRO A 74 -5.37 30.29 -5.46
N GLY A 75 -5.82 30.12 -6.69
CA GLY A 75 -5.17 30.73 -7.84
C GLY A 75 -5.49 32.22 -7.79
N GLY A 76 -4.48 33.07 -7.97
CA GLY A 76 -4.59 34.53 -7.82
C GLY A 76 -5.60 35.18 -8.78
N PRO A 77 -5.23 36.14 -9.64
CA PRO A 77 -6.21 36.86 -10.47
C PRO A 77 -7.03 35.98 -11.44
N ALA A 78 -6.65 34.71 -11.65
CA ALA A 78 -7.16 33.83 -12.69
C ALA A 78 -8.19 32.76 -12.21
N GLY A 79 -8.62 32.80 -10.94
CA GLY A 79 -9.58 31.85 -10.39
C GLY A 79 -8.96 30.62 -9.71
N ARG A 80 -9.79 29.78 -9.08
CA ARG A 80 -9.38 28.62 -8.28
C ARG A 80 -8.58 27.62 -9.13
N ARG A 81 -7.49 27.08 -8.56
CA ARG A 81 -6.71 26.00 -9.16
C ARG A 81 -7.05 24.71 -8.45
N VAL A 82 -7.52 23.71 -9.19
CA VAL A 82 -7.75 22.37 -8.66
C VAL A 82 -6.52 21.53 -9.00
N TYR A 83 -5.89 20.97 -7.97
CA TYR A 83 -4.78 20.04 -8.08
C TYR A 83 -5.26 18.66 -7.67
N HIS A 84 -5.00 17.67 -8.52
CA HIS A 84 -5.20 16.27 -8.19
C HIS A 84 -3.88 15.67 -7.73
N VAL A 85 -3.85 15.10 -6.52
CA VAL A 85 -2.66 14.48 -5.93
C VAL A 85 -2.91 12.99 -5.73
N TYR A 86 -2.19 12.17 -6.49
CA TYR A 86 -2.30 10.72 -6.45
C TYR A 86 -1.11 10.10 -5.71
N HIS A 87 -1.42 9.18 -4.80
CA HIS A 87 -0.46 8.45 -3.99
C HIS A 87 -0.40 6.99 -4.42
N PHE A 88 0.82 6.48 -4.66
CA PHE A 88 1.03 5.11 -5.09
C PHE A 88 1.99 4.36 -4.17
N LYS A 89 1.75 3.06 -4.04
CA LYS A 89 2.69 2.11 -3.44
C LYS A 89 2.98 1.00 -4.44
N ARG A 90 4.17 0.42 -4.36
CA ARG A 90 4.50 -0.81 -5.07
C ARG A 90 5.37 -1.69 -4.18
N MET A 91 5.20 -2.99 -4.31
CA MET A 91 6.10 -3.95 -3.68
C MET A 91 7.50 -3.78 -4.25
N ALA A 92 8.52 -3.71 -3.39
CA ALA A 92 9.89 -3.79 -3.86
C ALA A 92 10.11 -5.16 -4.52
N PRO A 93 10.81 -5.20 -5.67
CA PRO A 93 11.22 -6.47 -6.28
C PRO A 93 12.19 -7.22 -5.36
#